data_AF-A0A1R3S0N2-F1
#
_entry.id   AF-A0A1R3S0N2-F1
#
_cell.length_a   1.000
_cell.length_b   1.000
_cell.length_c   1.000
_cell.angle_alpha   90.00
_cell.angle_beta   90.00
_cell.angle_gamma   90.00
#
_symmetry.space_group_name_H-M   'P 1'
#
loop_
_entity.id
_entity.type
_entity.pdbx_description
1 polymer ?
#
loop_
_entity_poly.entity_id
_entity_poly.type
_entity_poly.pdbx_seq_one_letter_code
_entity_poly.pdbx_strand_id
1 'polypeptide(L)'
;MSRLFAVTGQNNKRNSGKRAVDTEILLRETQSKTRGADRYSMAVARMNYLHARYRKANKITDPELLHTLGDGLAEILNVVNTSEWRKLTDVEICALRIFHRNLGEDMQIPFHPLPSHDEGWRDGLHFAMELRDWTIRYEEQVARPLATNDQYVRVYVDAAMGKFPGFVRVVVRRVLRGGGSWMRG
;
A
#
# COMPACT_ATOMS: atom_id res chain seq x y z
N MET A 1 -5.73 -6.58 -3.39
CA MET A 1 -4.34 -6.37 -3.86
C MET A 1 -3.72 -7.49 -4.72
N SER A 2 -3.92 -8.79 -4.47
CA SER A 2 -3.21 -9.87 -5.21
C SER A 2 -3.58 -10.06 -6.71
N ARG A 3 -4.82 -9.73 -7.10
CA ARG A 3 -5.36 -10.07 -8.43
C ARG A 3 -4.65 -9.34 -9.57
N LEU A 4 -4.34 -8.06 -9.41
CA LEU A 4 -3.70 -7.27 -10.46
C LEU A 4 -2.30 -7.82 -10.81
N PHE A 5 -1.51 -8.19 -9.80
CA PHE A 5 -0.18 -8.77 -10.00
C PHE A 5 -0.23 -10.04 -10.84
N ALA A 6 -1.23 -10.89 -10.61
CA ALA A 6 -1.48 -12.08 -11.43
C ALA A 6 -1.90 -11.71 -12.85
N VAL A 7 -2.82 -10.75 -13.01
CA VAL A 7 -3.34 -10.32 -14.33
C VAL A 7 -2.26 -9.66 -15.21
N THR A 8 -1.31 -8.93 -14.62
CA THR A 8 -0.22 -8.31 -15.40
C THR A 8 0.79 -9.33 -15.97
N GLY A 9 0.88 -10.53 -15.38
CA GLY A 9 1.96 -11.49 -15.66
C GLY A 9 3.37 -11.00 -15.28
N GLN A 10 3.51 -9.78 -14.75
CA GLN A 10 4.79 -9.15 -14.47
C GLN A 10 5.29 -9.43 -13.06
N ASN A 11 4.51 -10.07 -12.19
CA ASN A 11 4.98 -10.51 -10.87
C ASN A 11 5.52 -11.94 -10.93
N ASN A 12 6.64 -12.09 -11.62
CA ASN A 12 7.33 -13.36 -11.80
C ASN A 12 8.79 -13.22 -11.32
N LYS A 13 9.51 -14.34 -11.15
CA LYS A 13 10.90 -14.34 -10.64
C LYS A 13 11.86 -13.40 -11.38
N ARG A 14 11.63 -13.18 -12.68
CA ARG A 14 12.46 -12.30 -13.51
C ARG A 14 12.18 -10.82 -13.24
N ASN A 15 10.92 -10.46 -13.01
CA ASN A 15 10.46 -9.06 -13.02
C ASN A 15 10.10 -8.54 -11.62
N SER A 16 9.85 -9.39 -10.62
CA SER A 16 9.37 -8.99 -9.30
C SER A 16 10.33 -8.05 -8.57
N GLY A 17 11.64 -8.34 -8.58
CA GLY A 17 12.65 -7.49 -7.96
C GLY A 17 12.72 -6.10 -8.61
N LYS A 18 12.76 -6.04 -9.94
CA LYS A 18 12.74 -4.77 -10.68
C LYS A 18 11.49 -3.96 -10.34
N ARG A 19 10.31 -4.59 -10.31
CA ARG A 19 9.06 -3.90 -10.00
C ARG A 19 9.02 -3.33 -8.59
N ALA A 20 9.54 -4.05 -7.61
CA ALA A 20 9.62 -3.57 -6.23
C ALA A 20 10.49 -2.29 -6.18
N VAL A 21 11.66 -2.31 -6.81
CA VAL A 21 12.56 -1.15 -6.91
C VAL A 21 11.93 0.01 -7.69
N ASP A 22 11.31 -0.26 -8.84
CA ASP A 22 10.62 0.77 -9.65
C ASP A 22 9.50 1.44 -8.82
N THR A 23 8.77 0.67 -8.01
CA THR A 23 7.73 1.18 -7.12
C THR A 23 8.34 2.06 -6.02
N GLU A 24 9.39 1.57 -5.35
CA GLU A 24 10.10 2.31 -4.31
C GLU A 24 10.62 3.66 -4.83
N ILE A 25 11.24 3.67 -6.01
CA ILE A 25 11.77 4.91 -6.61
C ILE A 25 10.65 5.93 -6.82
N LEU A 26 9.53 5.52 -7.42
CA LEU A 26 8.41 6.45 -7.66
C LEU A 26 7.84 7.01 -6.33
N LEU A 27 7.65 6.15 -5.33
CA LEU A 27 7.18 6.58 -4.01
C LEU A 27 8.17 7.53 -3.34
N ARG A 28 9.47 7.20 -3.36
CA ARG A 28 10.53 8.02 -2.80
C ARG A 28 10.62 9.39 -3.46
N GLU A 29 10.44 9.49 -4.78
CA GLU A 29 10.37 10.78 -5.45
C GLU A 29 9.20 11.62 -4.92
N THR A 30 8.02 11.03 -4.77
CA THR A 30 6.87 11.77 -4.25
C THR A 30 6.97 12.14 -2.78
N GLN A 31 7.70 11.37 -1.98
CA GLN A 31 7.89 11.61 -0.55
C GLN A 31 9.03 12.59 -0.24
N SER A 32 10.10 12.58 -1.03
CA SER A 32 11.33 13.34 -0.74
C SER A 32 11.45 14.66 -1.51
N LYS A 33 10.54 14.93 -2.44
CA LYS A 33 10.53 16.15 -3.27
C LYS A 33 9.32 17.00 -2.92
N THR A 34 9.49 18.31 -3.05
CA THR A 34 8.38 19.25 -2.92
C THR A 34 7.38 19.03 -4.07
N ARG A 35 6.10 19.29 -3.81
CA ARG A 35 5.02 19.10 -4.81
C ARG A 35 5.25 19.87 -6.11
N GLY A 36 5.97 21.00 -6.05
CA GLY A 36 6.31 21.82 -7.21
C GLY A 36 7.60 21.44 -7.95
N ALA A 37 8.32 20.40 -7.52
CA ALA A 37 9.55 19.98 -8.20
C ALA A 37 9.26 19.08 -9.40
N ASP A 38 10.00 19.25 -10.50
CA ASP A 38 9.87 18.42 -11.71
C ASP A 38 9.91 16.92 -11.41
N ARG A 39 10.78 16.51 -10.47
CA ARG A 39 10.92 15.10 -10.07
C ARG A 39 9.65 14.54 -9.43
N TYR A 40 8.94 15.34 -8.64
CA TYR A 40 7.65 14.96 -8.06
C TYR A 40 6.62 14.78 -9.19
N SER A 41 6.48 15.80 -10.05
CA SER A 41 5.51 15.78 -11.14
C SER A 41 5.76 14.63 -12.13
N MET A 42 7.02 14.33 -12.44
CA MET A 42 7.40 13.19 -13.27
C MET A 42 7.03 11.85 -12.64
N ALA A 43 7.23 11.70 -11.32
CA ALA A 43 6.88 10.46 -10.62
C ALA A 43 5.37 10.23 -10.61
N VAL A 44 4.58 11.28 -10.30
CA VAL A 44 3.12 11.21 -10.36
C VAL A 44 2.63 10.92 -11.79
N ALA A 45 3.14 11.62 -12.79
CA ALA A 45 2.77 11.39 -14.18
C ALA A 45 3.05 9.95 -14.62
N ARG A 46 4.18 9.36 -14.20
CA ARG A 46 4.50 7.95 -14.46
C ARG A 46 3.54 7.00 -13.77
N MET A 47 3.20 7.24 -12.50
CA MET A 47 2.21 6.42 -11.79
C MET A 47 0.83 6.49 -12.48
N ASN A 48 0.38 7.69 -12.85
CA ASN A 48 -0.88 7.88 -13.57
C ASN A 48 -0.87 7.18 -14.93
N TYR A 49 0.20 7.31 -15.71
CA TYR A 49 0.34 6.62 -16.99
C TYR A 49 0.29 5.09 -16.84
N LEU A 50 1.02 4.53 -15.87
CA LEU A 50 1.06 3.09 -15.63
C LEU A 50 -0.31 2.55 -15.16
N HIS A 51 -1.02 3.30 -14.33
CA HIS A 51 -2.33 2.91 -13.81
C HIS A 51 -3.48 3.15 -14.79
N ALA A 52 -3.38 4.13 -15.70
CA ALA A 52 -4.48 4.56 -16.58
C ALA A 52 -5.14 3.41 -17.36
N ARG A 53 -4.34 2.53 -17.98
CA ARG A 53 -4.88 1.39 -18.75
C ARG A 53 -5.65 0.40 -17.88
N TYR A 54 -5.22 0.21 -16.63
CA TYR A 54 -5.82 -0.73 -15.71
C TYR A 54 -7.06 -0.15 -15.04
N ARG A 55 -7.06 1.16 -14.75
CA ARG A 55 -8.26 1.90 -14.33
C ARG A 55 -9.33 1.85 -15.41
N LYS A 56 -8.98 2.15 -16.67
CA LYS A 56 -9.91 2.07 -17.81
C LYS A 56 -10.51 0.67 -18.01
N ALA A 57 -9.74 -0.38 -17.75
CA ALA A 57 -10.18 -1.77 -17.85
C ALA A 57 -10.85 -2.31 -16.56
N ASN A 58 -11.11 -1.44 -15.57
CA ASN A 58 -11.65 -1.79 -14.25
C ASN A 58 -10.87 -2.90 -13.53
N LYS A 59 -9.55 -2.95 -13.73
CA LYS A 59 -8.61 -3.87 -13.06
C LYS A 59 -7.95 -3.25 -11.85
N ILE A 60 -7.97 -1.92 -11.76
CA ILE A 60 -7.67 -1.14 -10.57
C ILE A 60 -8.88 -0.25 -10.35
N THR A 61 -9.59 -0.49 -9.25
CA THR A 61 -10.75 0.34 -8.86
C THR A 61 -10.32 1.51 -8.00
N ASP A 62 -11.13 2.56 -7.95
CA ASP A 62 -10.84 3.73 -7.11
C ASP A 62 -10.73 3.39 -5.62
N PRO A 63 -11.59 2.50 -5.04
CA PRO A 63 -11.38 2.02 -3.67
C PRO A 63 -10.06 1.26 -3.47
N GLU A 64 -9.58 0.49 -4.46
CA GLU A 64 -8.28 -0.18 -4.35
C GLU A 64 -7.10 0.82 -4.35
N LEU A 65 -7.21 1.92 -5.10
CA LEU A 65 -6.23 3.01 -5.05
C LEU A 65 -6.28 3.76 -3.73
N LEU A 66 -7.48 4.08 -3.23
CA LEU A 66 -7.64 4.75 -1.95
C LEU A 66 -7.12 3.88 -0.80
N HIS A 67 -7.35 2.57 -0.85
CA HIS A 67 -6.79 1.62 0.11
C HIS A 67 -5.26 1.62 0.06
N THR A 68 -4.67 1.49 -1.13
CA THR A 68 -3.20 1.50 -1.27
C THR A 68 -2.58 2.80 -0.75
N LEU A 69 -3.24 3.94 -0.99
CA LEU A 69 -2.82 5.24 -0.46
C LEU A 69 -2.92 5.28 1.07
N GLY A 70 -4.04 4.80 1.62
CA GLY A 70 -4.30 4.78 3.06
C GLY A 70 -3.47 3.76 3.83
N ASP A 71 -3.11 2.63 3.23
CA ASP A 71 -2.21 1.60 3.80
C ASP A 71 -0.86 2.22 4.17
N GLY A 72 -0.32 3.08 3.29
CA GLY A 72 0.93 3.79 3.54
C GLY A 72 0.83 4.70 4.78
N LEU A 73 -0.28 5.41 4.94
CA LEU A 73 -0.52 6.23 6.12
C LEU A 73 -0.70 5.38 7.38
N ALA A 74 -1.55 4.35 7.30
CA ALA A 74 -1.87 3.47 8.40
C ALA A 74 -0.61 2.76 8.93
N GLU A 75 0.28 2.30 8.04
CA GLU A 75 1.50 1.64 8.47
C GLU A 75 2.55 2.59 9.05
N ILE A 76 2.66 3.83 8.54
CA ILE A 76 3.52 4.82 9.20
C ILE A 76 3.03 5.07 10.63
N LEU A 77 1.71 5.23 10.82
CA LEU A 77 1.13 5.42 12.15
C LEU A 77 1.35 4.19 13.05
N ASN A 78 1.14 2.99 12.51
CA ASN A 78 1.27 1.73 13.25
C ASN A 78 2.72 1.47 13.67
N VAL A 79 3.66 1.46 12.72
CA VAL A 79 5.08 1.15 12.97
C VAL A 79 5.68 2.15 13.94
N VAL A 80 5.48 3.45 13.73
CA VAL A 80 6.07 4.46 14.63
C VAL A 80 5.47 4.35 16.03
N ASN A 81 4.15 4.18 16.17
CA ASN A 81 3.53 4.17 17.50
C ASN A 81 3.75 2.88 18.29
N THR A 82 4.09 1.77 17.63
CA THR A 82 4.25 0.45 18.27
C THR A 82 5.70 -0.02 18.36
N SER A 83 6.56 0.40 17.43
CA SER A 83 7.90 -0.16 17.24
C SER A 83 9.03 0.86 17.41
N GLU A 84 8.75 2.16 17.37
CA GLU A 84 9.77 3.20 17.57
C GLU A 84 9.81 3.71 19.02
N TRP A 85 10.90 4.40 19.35
CA TRP A 85 11.18 4.92 20.69
C TRP A 85 10.22 6.03 21.16
N ARG A 86 9.36 6.56 20.27
CA ARG A 86 8.34 7.56 20.58
C ARG A 86 7.14 7.45 19.63
N LYS A 87 6.02 8.02 20.07
CA LYS A 87 4.82 8.19 19.23
C LYS A 87 4.93 9.42 18.33
N LEU A 88 4.12 9.44 17.27
CA LEU A 88 3.88 10.63 16.47
C LEU A 88 3.04 11.64 17.24
N THR A 89 3.41 12.91 17.13
CA THR A 89 2.61 14.03 17.61
C THR A 89 1.49 14.36 16.62
N ASP A 90 0.45 15.06 17.09
CA ASP A 90 -0.66 15.49 16.21
C ASP A 90 -0.18 16.34 15.02
N VAL A 91 0.86 17.16 15.22
CA VAL A 91 1.47 17.99 14.16
C VAL A 91 2.13 17.11 13.10
N GLU A 92 2.86 16.06 13.51
CA GLU A 92 3.48 15.13 12.57
C GLU A 92 2.43 14.31 11.81
N ILE A 93 1.35 13.91 12.47
CA ILE A 93 0.23 13.23 11.81
C ILE A 93 -0.45 14.17 10.79
N CYS A 94 -0.62 15.45 11.13
CA CYS A 94 -1.10 16.46 10.19
C CYS A 94 -0.15 16.63 8.99
N ALA A 95 1.17 16.54 9.17
CA ALA A 95 2.13 16.58 8.07
C ALA A 95 2.00 15.35 7.16
N LEU A 96 1.84 14.14 7.73
CA LEU A 96 1.58 12.92 6.96
C LEU A 96 0.32 13.05 6.11
N ARG A 97 -0.73 13.68 6.63
CA ARG A 97 -1.95 14.00 5.87
C ARG A 97 -1.66 14.84 4.64
N ILE A 98 -0.82 15.87 4.74
CA ILE A 98 -0.52 16.75 3.60
C ILE A 98 0.05 15.93 2.44
N PHE A 99 1.01 15.05 2.73
CA PHE A 99 1.59 14.17 1.72
C PHE A 99 0.52 13.26 1.08
N HIS A 100 -0.24 12.51 1.89
CA HIS A 100 -1.21 11.53 1.37
C HIS A 100 -2.36 12.21 0.61
N ARG A 101 -2.87 13.34 1.09
CA ARG A 101 -3.92 14.10 0.39
C ARG A 101 -3.41 14.64 -0.94
N ASN A 102 -2.23 15.27 -0.96
CA ASN A 102 -1.65 15.80 -2.20
C ASN A 102 -1.41 14.70 -3.23
N LEU A 103 -0.81 13.58 -2.81
CA LEU A 103 -0.57 12.45 -3.71
C LEU A 103 -1.88 11.87 -4.25
N GLY A 104 -2.90 11.71 -3.40
CA GLY A 104 -4.21 11.22 -3.83
C GLY A 104 -4.89 12.16 -4.83
N GLU A 105 -4.86 13.47 -4.59
CA GLU A 105 -5.37 14.48 -5.53
C GLU A 105 -4.63 14.41 -6.88
N ASP A 106 -3.30 14.40 -6.86
CA ASP A 106 -2.48 14.43 -8.07
C ASP A 106 -2.55 13.08 -8.84
N MET A 107 -2.88 11.99 -8.15
CA MET A 107 -3.21 10.69 -8.75
C MET A 107 -4.69 10.54 -9.14
N GLN A 108 -5.49 11.59 -8.96
CA GLN A 108 -6.93 11.60 -9.26
C GLN A 108 -7.67 10.44 -8.57
N ILE A 109 -7.34 10.19 -7.30
CA ILE A 109 -8.00 9.21 -6.44
C ILE A 109 -9.16 9.93 -5.76
N PRO A 110 -10.42 9.50 -5.96
CA PRO A 110 -11.54 10.14 -5.30
C PRO A 110 -11.58 9.79 -3.82
N PHE A 111 -11.86 10.80 -2.99
CA PHE A 111 -11.99 10.67 -1.54
C PHE A 111 -13.45 10.51 -1.08
N HIS A 112 -14.43 10.41 -1.99
CA HIS A 112 -15.85 10.21 -1.68
C HIS A 112 -16.17 9.06 -0.71
N PRO A 113 -15.37 7.97 -0.57
CA PRO A 113 -15.66 6.95 0.43
C PRO A 113 -15.44 7.41 1.87
N LEU A 114 -14.74 8.52 2.08
CA LEU A 114 -14.46 9.09 3.38
C LEU A 114 -15.67 9.92 3.85
N PRO A 115 -16.22 9.65 5.05
CA PRO A 115 -17.45 10.29 5.55
C PRO A 115 -17.47 11.81 5.47
N SER A 116 -16.33 12.46 5.75
CA SER A 116 -16.25 13.91 5.80
C SER A 116 -15.86 14.54 4.45
N HIS A 117 -15.92 13.79 3.35
CA HIS A 117 -15.57 14.31 2.02
C HIS A 117 -16.43 15.51 1.61
N ASP A 118 -17.75 15.41 1.78
CA ASP A 118 -18.69 16.41 1.28
C ASP A 118 -18.79 17.64 2.20
N GLU A 119 -18.72 17.41 3.52
CA GLU A 119 -18.79 18.48 4.54
C GLU A 119 -17.41 19.12 4.81
N GLY A 120 -16.34 18.43 4.42
CA GLY A 120 -14.96 18.79 4.70
C GLY A 120 -14.46 18.27 6.05
N TRP A 121 -13.14 18.13 6.16
CA TRP A 121 -12.49 17.75 7.40
C TRP A 121 -12.17 18.98 8.26
N ARG A 122 -12.46 18.90 9.56
CA ARG A 122 -12.09 19.90 10.57
C ARG A 122 -10.61 20.31 10.50
N ASP A 123 -9.71 19.34 10.40
CA ASP A 123 -8.26 19.57 10.38
C ASP A 123 -7.52 18.39 9.69
N GLY A 124 -6.18 18.45 9.69
CA GLY A 124 -5.33 17.41 9.11
C GLY A 124 -5.36 16.09 9.88
N LEU A 125 -5.56 16.13 11.20
CA LEU A 125 -5.65 14.95 12.04
C LEU A 125 -6.94 14.18 11.75
N HIS A 126 -8.06 14.89 11.60
CA HIS A 126 -9.34 14.32 11.26
C HIS A 126 -9.28 13.56 9.93
N PHE A 127 -8.72 14.16 8.88
CA PHE A 127 -8.50 13.47 7.61
C PHE A 127 -7.60 12.23 7.77
N ALA A 128 -6.48 12.35 8.50
CA ALA A 128 -5.55 11.24 8.66
C ALA A 128 -6.19 10.03 9.34
N MET A 129 -6.93 10.29 10.43
CA MET A 129 -7.62 9.23 11.18
C MET A 129 -8.76 8.64 10.36
N GLU A 130 -9.55 9.47 9.67
CA GLU A 130 -10.65 8.99 8.84
C GLU A 130 -10.14 8.12 7.67
N LEU A 131 -9.04 8.52 7.01
CA LEU A 131 -8.40 7.70 5.98
C LEU A 131 -7.87 6.38 6.55
N ARG A 132 -7.20 6.41 7.72
CA ARG A 132 -6.74 5.19 8.42
C ARG A 132 -7.91 4.25 8.72
N ASP A 133 -8.96 4.77 9.36
CA ASP A 133 -10.13 3.99 9.80
C ASP A 133 -10.92 3.44 8.62
N TRP A 134 -11.03 4.20 7.52
CA TRP A 134 -11.62 3.71 6.29
C TRP A 134 -10.78 2.56 5.67
N THR A 135 -9.46 2.72 5.65
CA THR A 135 -8.53 1.74 5.08
C THR A 135 -8.61 0.40 5.79
N ILE A 136 -8.51 0.41 7.12
CA ILE A 136 -8.60 -0.81 7.94
C ILE A 136 -9.94 -1.53 7.71
N ARG A 137 -11.05 -0.79 7.72
CA ARG A 137 -12.39 -1.36 7.46
C ARG A 137 -12.53 -1.92 6.05
N TYR A 138 -11.96 -1.25 5.05
CA TYR A 138 -11.97 -1.76 3.69
C TYR A 138 -11.15 -3.04 3.59
N GLU A 139 -9.97 -3.08 4.21
CA GLU A 139 -9.11 -4.27 4.25
C GLU A 139 -9.85 -5.46 4.86
N GLU A 140 -10.51 -5.30 6.00
CA GLU A 140 -11.32 -6.35 6.64
C GLU A 140 -12.41 -6.92 5.71
N GLN A 141 -12.99 -6.10 4.85
CA GLN A 141 -14.03 -6.53 3.91
C GLN A 141 -13.46 -7.34 2.73
N VAL A 142 -12.27 -6.97 2.24
CA VAL A 142 -11.68 -7.54 1.01
C VAL A 142 -10.57 -8.57 1.27
N ALA A 143 -10.00 -8.62 2.48
CA ALA A 143 -8.96 -9.55 2.90
C ALA A 143 -9.54 -10.96 3.13
N ARG A 144 -10.00 -11.57 2.04
CA ARG A 144 -10.45 -12.96 2.01
C ARG A 144 -9.31 -13.85 1.51
N PRO A 145 -9.01 -14.98 2.17
CA PRO A 145 -8.07 -15.96 1.65
C PRO A 145 -8.52 -16.45 0.27
N LEU A 146 -7.83 -16.02 -0.79
CA LEU A 146 -8.05 -16.48 -2.16
C LEU A 146 -6.83 -17.27 -2.61
N ALA A 147 -7.03 -18.38 -3.34
CA ALA A 147 -5.94 -19.24 -3.83
C ALA A 147 -4.88 -18.48 -4.66
N THR A 148 -5.25 -17.35 -5.28
CA THR A 148 -4.35 -16.45 -6.02
C THR A 148 -3.42 -15.61 -5.12
N ASN A 149 -3.77 -15.38 -3.85
CA ASN A 149 -2.90 -14.67 -2.89
C ASN A 149 -1.69 -15.53 -2.50
N ASP A 150 -1.87 -16.85 -2.42
CA ASP A 150 -0.82 -17.81 -2.04
C ASP A 150 0.30 -17.85 -3.11
N GLN A 151 -0.04 -17.68 -4.38
CA GLN A 151 0.95 -17.58 -5.47
C GLN A 151 1.83 -16.32 -5.36
N TYR A 152 1.28 -15.20 -4.86
CA TYR A 152 2.02 -13.94 -4.69
C TYR A 152 3.10 -14.04 -3.60
N VAL A 153 2.71 -14.52 -2.41
CA VAL A 153 3.62 -14.66 -1.26
C VAL A 153 4.72 -15.67 -1.58
N ARG A 154 4.38 -16.78 -2.26
CA ARG A 154 5.33 -17.82 -2.65
C ARG A 154 6.46 -17.29 -3.54
N VAL A 155 6.23 -16.35 -4.45
CA VAL A 155 7.31 -15.83 -5.31
C VAL A 155 8.39 -15.11 -4.49
N TYR A 156 7.99 -14.30 -3.51
CA TYR A 156 8.95 -13.59 -2.65
C TYR A 156 9.59 -14.52 -1.62
N VAL A 157 8.80 -15.39 -1.00
CA VAL A 157 9.31 -16.41 -0.06
C VAL A 157 10.27 -17.36 -0.77
N ASP A 158 9.92 -17.90 -1.93
CA ASP A 158 10.80 -18.83 -2.66
C ASP A 158 12.04 -18.14 -3.23
N ALA A 159 11.98 -16.85 -3.58
CA ALA A 159 13.15 -16.06 -3.94
C ALA A 159 14.10 -15.85 -2.76
N ALA A 160 13.58 -15.46 -1.59
CA ALA A 160 14.37 -15.29 -0.36
C ALA A 160 14.92 -16.63 0.15
N MET A 161 14.10 -17.69 0.08
CA MET A 161 14.42 -19.03 0.57
C MET A 161 15.26 -19.85 -0.43
N GLY A 162 15.42 -19.36 -1.66
CA GLY A 162 16.13 -20.02 -2.76
C GLY A 162 17.60 -20.35 -2.46
N LYS A 163 18.20 -19.69 -1.47
CA LYS A 163 19.58 -19.93 -0.99
C LYS A 163 19.67 -20.79 0.27
N PHE A 164 18.55 -21.10 0.91
CA PHE A 164 18.52 -21.85 2.17
C PHE A 164 18.37 -23.37 1.96
N PRO A 165 18.94 -24.20 2.85
CA PRO A 165 18.75 -25.65 2.86
C PRO A 165 17.28 -26.06 2.96
N GLY A 166 16.94 -27.22 2.37
CA GLY A 166 15.55 -27.70 2.25
C GLY A 166 14.77 -27.77 3.56
N PHE A 167 15.42 -28.14 4.67
CA PHE A 167 14.76 -28.23 5.98
C PHE A 167 14.28 -26.86 6.50
N VAL A 168 15.05 -25.79 6.26
CA VAL A 168 14.67 -24.41 6.64
C VAL A 168 13.46 -23.95 5.82
N ARG A 169 13.40 -24.32 4.53
CA ARG A 169 12.24 -24.04 3.67
C ARG A 169 10.95 -24.67 4.19
N VAL A 170 11.04 -25.89 4.70
CA VAL A 170 9.89 -26.62 5.26
C VAL A 170 9.39 -25.95 6.53
N VAL A 171 10.29 -25.56 7.44
CA VAL A 171 9.93 -24.86 8.70
C VAL A 171 9.24 -23.53 8.42
N VAL A 172 9.82 -22.68 7.57
CA VAL A 172 9.24 -21.36 7.24
C VAL A 172 7.88 -21.50 6.56
N ARG A 173 7.72 -22.45 5.62
CA ARG A 173 6.42 -22.70 4.99
C ARG A 173 5.36 -23.20 6.00
N ARG A 174 5.76 -23.94 7.03
CA ARG A 174 4.86 -24.39 8.09
C ARG A 174 4.40 -23.24 8.98
N VAL A 175 5.30 -22.32 9.32
CA VAL A 175 4.99 -21.09 10.08
C VAL A 175 4.06 -20.18 9.30
N LEU A 176 4.37 -19.92 8.02
CA LEU A 176 3.53 -19.07 7.15
C LEU A 176 2.13 -19.66 6.91
N ARG A 177 1.98 -21.00 6.91
CA ARG A 177 0.68 -21.68 6.85
C ARG A 177 -0.07 -21.69 8.19
N GLY A 178 0.65 -21.65 9.31
CA GLY A 178 0.08 -21.63 10.67
C GLY A 178 -0.28 -20.24 11.20
N GLY A 179 0.21 -19.16 10.57
CA GLY A 179 0.00 -17.77 11.00
C GLY A 179 -1.45 -17.27 10.98
N GLY A 180 -2.39 -18.00 10.37
CA GLY A 180 -3.82 -17.66 10.38
C GLY A 180 -4.55 -17.91 11.71
N SER A 181 -3.88 -18.48 12.72
CA SER A 181 -4.50 -18.80 14.02
C SER A 181 -4.36 -17.70 15.08
N TRP A 182 -3.56 -16.65 14.86
CA TRP A 182 -3.23 -15.65 15.88
C TRP A 182 -4.09 -14.38 15.85
N MET A 183 -5.11 -14.30 14.99
CA MET A 183 -6.08 -13.18 14.93
C MET A 183 -7.43 -13.51 15.59
N ARG A 184 -7.50 -14.55 16.42
CA ARG A 184 -8.66 -14.84 17.28
C ARG A 184 -8.18 -14.97 18.73
N GLY A 185 -8.18 -13.86 19.43
CA GLY A 185 -7.85 -13.73 20.85
C GLY A 185 -8.01 -12.27 21.24
#